data_AF-A0A926G757-F1
#
_entry.id   AF-A0A926G757-F1
#
_cell.length_a   1.000
_cell.length_b   1.000
_cell.length_c   1.000
_cell.angle_alpha   90.00
_cell.angle_beta   90.00
_cell.angle_gamma   90.00
#
_symmetry.space_group_name_H-M   'P 1'
#
loop_
_entity.id
_entity.type
_entity.pdbx_description
1 polymer ?
#
loop_
_entity_poly.entity_id
_entity_poly.type
_entity_poly.pdbx_seq_one_letter_code
_entity_poly.pdbx_strand_id
1 'polypeptide(L)' 'MPTEDDRTYFERRARDERKRAEEAGNPICHKLHTEMARRYEQRLQSEMRSQA' A
#
# COMPACT_ATOMS: atom_id res chain seq x y z
N MET A 1 -0.48 10.62 16.18
CA MET A 1 0.85 10.07 15.81
C MET A 1 0.62 8.70 15.20
N PRO A 2 0.99 8.44 13.94
CA PRO A 2 1.04 7.09 13.44
C PRO A 2 2.03 6.29 14.28
N THR A 3 1.55 5.15 14.76
CA THR A 3 2.32 4.21 15.57
C THR A 3 3.27 3.41 14.67
N GLU A 4 4.28 2.75 15.25
CA GLU A 4 5.08 1.77 14.49
C GLU A 4 4.20 0.67 13.87
N ASP A 5 3.07 0.35 14.51
CA ASP A 5 2.07 -0.58 14.00
C ASP A 5 1.40 -0.05 12.73
N ASP A 6 1.07 1.25 12.66
CA ASP A 6 0.44 1.85 11.48
C ASP A 6 1.38 1.82 10.26
N ARG A 7 2.66 2.16 10.48
CA ARG A 7 3.68 2.10 9.41
C ARG A 7 3.85 0.68 8.89
N THR A 8 4.05 -0.27 9.80
CA THR A 8 4.21 -1.70 9.48
C THR A 8 2.98 -2.24 8.77
N TYR A 9 1.78 -1.81 9.19
CA TYR A 9 0.52 -2.16 8.54
C TYR A 9 0.49 -1.68 7.10
N PHE A 10 0.74 -0.39 6.83
CA PHE A 10 0.66 0.15 5.48
C PHE A 10 1.73 -0.44 4.55
N GLU A 11 2.95 -0.68 5.04
CA GLU A 11 4.00 -1.35 4.28
C GLU A 11 3.62 -2.79 3.90
N ARG A 12 3.11 -3.56 4.87
CA ARG A 12 2.67 -4.94 4.62
C ARG A 12 1.53 -4.96 3.61
N ARG A 13 0.52 -4.10 3.79
CA ARG A 13 -0.63 -4.04 2.89
C ARG A 13 -0.23 -3.60 1.47
N ALA A 14 0.66 -2.63 1.32
CA ALA A 14 1.19 -2.24 0.02
C ALA A 14 1.87 -3.41 -0.70
N ARG A 15 2.70 -4.18 0.03
CA ARG A 15 3.39 -5.36 -0.50
C ARG A 15 2.41 -6.47 -0.91
N ASP A 16 1.42 -6.77 -0.07
CA ASP A 16 0.42 -7.78 -0.34
C ASP A 16 -0.41 -7.45 -1.59
N GLU A 17 -0.83 -6.18 -1.74
CA GLU A 17 -1.58 -5.75 -2.92
C GLU A 17 -0.70 -5.77 -4.20
N ARG A 18 0.59 -5.45 -4.12
CA ARG A 18 1.51 -5.63 -5.27
C ARG A 18 1.60 -7.10 -5.70
N LYS A 19 1.77 -8.00 -4.74
CA LYS A 19 1.79 -9.45 -5.02
C LYS A 19 0.48 -9.92 -5.66
N ARG A 20 -0.67 -9.48 -5.14
CA ARG A 20 -1.98 -9.76 -5.74
C ARG A 20 -2.13 -9.20 -7.15
N ALA A 21 -1.56 -8.03 -7.41
CA ALA A 21 -1.54 -7.47 -8.77
C ALA A 21 -0.73 -8.33 -9.73
N GLU A 22 0.44 -8.82 -9.30
CA GLU A 22 1.30 -9.72 -10.10
C GLU A 22 0.64 -11.08 -10.36
N GLU A 23 -0.08 -11.61 -9.37
CA GLU A 23 -0.82 -12.87 -9.46
C GLU A 23 -2.17 -12.73 -10.19
N ALA A 24 -2.62 -11.50 -10.47
CA ALA A 24 -3.90 -11.26 -11.13
C ALA A 24 -3.83 -11.58 -12.63
N GLY A 25 -4.51 -12.66 -13.03
CA GLY A 25 -4.68 -12.99 -14.45
C GLY A 25 -5.60 -12.04 -15.23
N ASN A 26 -6.40 -11.20 -14.54
CA ASN A 26 -7.28 -10.21 -15.16
C ASN A 26 -6.65 -8.80 -15.08
N PRO A 27 -6.51 -8.07 -16.21
CA PRO A 27 -5.98 -6.70 -16.24
C PRO A 27 -6.70 -5.70 -15.33
N ILE A 28 -8.02 -5.86 -15.12
CA ILE A 28 -8.81 -5.00 -14.23
C ILE A 28 -8.39 -5.24 -12.77
N CYS A 29 -8.26 -6.49 -12.37
CA CYS A 29 -7.80 -6.86 -11.03
C CYS A 29 -6.35 -6.40 -10.81
N HIS A 30 -5.48 -6.59 -11.80
CA HIS A 30 -4.10 -6.08 -11.76
C HIS A 30 -4.06 -4.56 -11.51
N LYS A 31 -4.85 -3.79 -12.27
CA LYS A 31 -4.93 -2.34 -12.12
C LYS A 31 -5.46 -1.94 -10.74
N LEU A 32 -6.51 -2.60 -10.26
CA LEU A 32 -7.12 -2.32 -8.96
C LEU A 32 -6.14 -2.58 -7.80
N HIS A 33 -5.49 -3.75 -7.79
CA HIS A 33 -4.50 -4.09 -6.77
C HIS A 33 -3.27 -3.16 -6.82
N THR A 34 -2.83 -2.76 -8.02
CA THR A 34 -1.76 -1.77 -8.19
C THR A 34 -2.15 -0.40 -7.63
N GLU A 35 -3.37 0.05 -7.86
CA GLU A 35 -3.86 1.32 -7.32
C GLU A 35 -3.96 1.26 -5.79
N MET A 36 -4.45 0.16 -5.24
CA MET A 36 -4.52 -0.05 -3.79
C MET A 36 -3.13 -0.02 -3.13
N ALA A 37 -2.13 -0.68 -3.73
CA ALA A 37 -0.75 -0.61 -3.26
C ALA A 37 -0.22 0.83 -3.21
N ARG A 38 -0.44 1.60 -4.28
CA ARG A 38 -0.05 3.02 -4.33
C ARG A 38 -0.73 3.86 -3.26
N ARG A 39 -2.02 3.62 -2.97
CA ARG A 39 -2.74 4.34 -1.91
C ARG A 39 -2.13 4.08 -0.54
N TYR A 40 -1.75 2.83 -0.24
CA TYR A 40 -1.08 2.50 1.02
C TYR A 40 0.30 3.16 1.14
N GLU A 41 1.08 3.19 0.05
CA GLU A 41 2.38 3.89 0.01
C GLU A 41 2.24 5.40 0.19
N GLN A 42 1.25 6.02 -0.45
CA GLN A 42 0.96 7.44 -0.28
C GLN A 42 0.53 7.76 1.16
N ARG A 43 -0.26 6.86 1.76
CA ARG A 43 -0.67 7.02 3.16
C ARG A 43 0.52 6.97 4.10
N LEU A 44 1.42 6.01 3.91
CA LEU A 44 2.68 5.90 4.65
C LEU A 44 3.54 7.16 4.51
N GLN A 45 3.73 7.67 3.28
CA GLN A 45 4.50 8.90 3.05
C GLN A 45 3.87 10.14 3.70
N SER A 46 2.54 10.26 3.64
CA SER A 46 1.81 11.35 4.28
C SER A 46 2.00 11.31 5.80
N GLU A 47 1.88 10.12 6.39
CA GLU A 47 2.08 9.90 7.82
C GLU A 47 3.52 10.16 8.28
N MET A 48 4.52 9.82 7.47
CA MET A 48 5.92 10.19 7.72
C MET A 48 6.15 11.69 7.63
N ARG A 49 5.53 12.38 6.66
CA ARG A 49 5.66 13.84 6.50
C ARG A 49 4.98 14.64 7.60
N SER A 50 3.85 14.17 8.13
CA SER A 50 3.19 14.80 9.28
C SER A 50 3.97 14.63 10.60
N GLN A 51 5.08 13.88 10.59
CA GLN A 51 5.94 13.65 11.76
C GLN A 51 7.32 14.34 11.64
N ALA A 52 7.63 14.97 10.51
CA ALA A 52 8.83 15.78 10.30
C ALA A 52 8.57 17.26 10.66
#